data_AF-A0A958CA31-F1
#
_entry.id   AF-A0A958CA31-F1
#
_cell.length_a   1.000
_cell.length_b   1.000
_cell.length_c   1.000
_cell.angle_alpha   90.00
_cell.angle_beta   90.00
_cell.angle_gamma   90.00
#
_symmetry.space_group_name_H-M   'P 1'
#
loop_
_entity.id
_entity.type
_entity.pdbx_description
1 polymer ?
#
loop_
_entity_poly.entity_id
_entity_poly.type
_entity_poly.pdbx_seq_one_letter_code
_entity_poly.pdbx_strand_id
1 'polypeptide(L)' 'MANPARPALIINADDLGYSPGVNTAIADLYQAGLVTSTSLIVNLPHS' A
#
# COMPACT_ATOMS: atom_id res chain seq x y z
N MET A 1 32.55 14.66 -1.37
CA MET A 1 31.28 15.32 -1.02
C MET A 1 30.21 14.24 -0.98
N ALA A 2 29.58 13.99 0.17
CA ALA A 2 28.52 12.99 0.28
C ALA A 2 27.27 13.49 -0.45
N ASN A 3 26.69 12.66 -1.31
CA ASN A 3 25.36 12.90 -1.85
C ASN A 3 24.37 12.69 -0.69
N PRO A 4 23.64 13.71 -0.19
CA PRO A 4 22.61 13.46 0.79
C PRO A 4 21.61 12.50 0.15
N ALA A 5 21.44 11.32 0.74
CA ALA A 5 20.53 10.31 0.22
C ALA A 5 19.19 10.97 -0.10
N ARG A 6 18.71 10.82 -1.34
CA ARG A 6 17.43 11.40 -1.76
C ARG A 6 16.33 10.91 -0.78
N PRO A 7 15.41 11.78 -0.37
CA PRO A 7 14.31 11.36 0.48
C PRO A 7 13.50 10.26 -0.23
N ALA A 8 13.27 9.15 0.47
CA ALA A 8 12.41 8.09 -0.01
C ALA A 8 10.94 8.48 0.22
N LEU A 9 10.09 8.28 -0.80
CA LEU A 9 8.65 8.50 -0.71
C LEU A 9 7.96 7.14 -0.56
N ILE A 10 7.12 7.01 0.47
CA ILE A 10 6.23 5.86 0.66
C ILE A 10 4.80 6.37 0.45
N ILE A 11 4.06 5.73 -0.45
CA ILE A 11 2.63 5.96 -0.63
C ILE A 11 1.93 4.72 -0.08
N ASN A 12 1.35 4.86 1.11
CA ASN A 12 0.64 3.77 1.80
C ASN A 12 -0.85 3.80 1.42
N ALA A 13 -1.38 2.66 0.98
CA ALA A 13 -2.82 2.45 0.94
C ALA A 13 -3.29 1.84 2.27
N ASP A 14 -4.28 2.47 2.90
CA ASP A 14 -4.86 1.95 4.14
C ASP A 14 -5.94 0.89 3.84
N ASP A 15 -6.32 0.13 4.87
CA ASP A 15 -7.48 -0.78 4.87
C ASP A 15 -7.41 -2.05 4.01
N LEU A 16 -6.22 -2.57 3.68
CA LEU A 16 -6.13 -3.93 3.15
C LEU A 16 -6.76 -4.91 4.15
N GLY A 17 -7.66 -5.76 3.67
CA GLY A 17 -8.45 -6.67 4.50
C GLY A 17 -9.87 -6.21 4.81
N TYR A 18 -10.25 -4.97 4.46
CA TYR A 18 -11.56 -4.41 4.81
C TYR A 18 -12.73 -4.99 4.01
N SER A 19 -12.60 -5.05 2.69
CA SER A 19 -13.61 -5.63 1.79
C SER A 19 -12.94 -6.15 0.52
N PRO A 20 -13.59 -7.06 -0.25
CA PRO A 20 -13.02 -7.56 -1.50
C PRO A 20 -12.69 -6.43 -2.48
N GLY A 21 -13.57 -5.41 -2.60
CA GLY A 21 -13.35 -4.28 -3.50
C GLY A 21 -12.16 -3.40 -3.09
N VAL A 22 -11.95 -3.20 -1.78
CA VAL A 22 -10.77 -2.49 -1.27
C VAL A 22 -9.50 -3.27 -1.57
N ASN A 23 -9.50 -4.59 -1.36
CA ASN A 23 -8.34 -5.43 -1.65
C ASN A 23 -7.97 -5.40 -3.15
N THR A 24 -8.95 -5.52 -4.03
CA THR A 24 -8.72 -5.44 -5.48
C THR A 24 -8.15 -4.07 -5.87
N ALA A 25 -8.73 -2.97 -5.37
CA ALA A 25 -8.22 -1.63 -5.68
C ALA A 25 -6.78 -1.42 -5.19
N ILE A 26 -6.44 -1.87 -3.99
CA ILE A 26 -5.07 -1.76 -3.46
C ILE A 26 -4.09 -2.58 -4.32
N ALA A 27 -4.47 -3.80 -4.69
CA ALA A 27 -3.66 -4.64 -5.57
C ALA A 27 -3.44 -3.98 -6.95
N ASP A 28 -4.49 -3.46 -7.57
CA ASP A 28 -4.42 -2.79 -8.87
C ASP A 28 -3.54 -1.53 -8.82
N LEU A 29 -3.69 -0.71 -7.77
CA LEU A 29 -2.87 0.49 -7.57
C LEU A 29 -1.41 0.15 -7.32
N TYR A 30 -1.11 -0.93 -6.60
CA TYR A 30 0.25 -1.40 -6.38
C TYR A 30 0.88 -1.88 -7.69
N GLN A 31 0.15 -2.67 -8.50
CA GLN A 31 0.62 -3.12 -9.80
C GLN A 31 0.82 -1.96 -10.79
N ALA A 32 0.00 -0.91 -10.69
CA ALA A 32 0.16 0.33 -11.46
C ALA A 32 1.30 1.24 -10.95
N GLY A 33 1.95 0.90 -9.83
CA GLY A 33 3.02 1.70 -9.22
C GLY A 33 2.54 2.99 -8.56
N LEU A 34 1.24 3.11 -8.26
CA LEU A 34 0.62 4.30 -7.67
C LEU A 34 0.68 4.29 -6.14
N VAL A 35 0.73 3.10 -5.53
CA VAL A 35 1.01 2.92 -4.11
C VAL A 35 2.20 1.98 -3.96
N THR A 36 2.98 2.16 -2.89
CA THR A 36 4.23 1.42 -2.66
C THR A 36 4.19 0.56 -1.40
N SER A 37 3.16 0.73 -0.57
CA SER A 37 2.98 0.06 0.71
C SER A 37 1.49 -0.07 1.03
N THR A 38 1.16 -1.00 1.90
CA THR A 38 -0.15 -1.09 2.55
C THR A 38 -0.01 -1.79 3.91
N SER A 39 -1.02 -1.66 4.76
CA SER A 39 -1.13 -2.36 6.05
C SER A 39 -2.39 -3.21 6.12
N LEU A 40 -2.28 -4.41 6.66
CA LEU A 40 -3.37 -5.38 6.76
C LEU A 40 -4.15 -5.25 8.07
N ILE A 41 -5.47 -5.13 7.99
CA ILE A 41 -6.38 -5.29 9.12
C ILE A 41 -6.61 -6.79 9.32
N VAL A 42 -5.90 -7.42 10.26
CA VAL A 42 -5.80 -8.90 10.34
C VAL A 42 -7.04 -9.63 10.88
N ASN A 43 -8.02 -8.91 11.41
CA ASN A 43 -9.16 -9.49 12.14
C ASN A 43 -10.51 -9.33 11.40
N LEU A 44 -10.48 -9.04 10.10
CA LEU A 44 -11.68 -8.92 9.27
C LEU A 44 -11.85 -10.15 8.34
N PRO A 45 -13.06 -10.43 7.84
CA PRO A 45 -13.32 -11.60 6.99
C PRO A 45 -12.56 -11.63 5.66
N HIS A 46 -11.98 -10.50 5.25
CA HIS A 46 -11.32 -10.34 3.95
C HIS A 46 -9.82 -10.07 4.07
N SER A 47 -9.25 -10.30 5.25
CA SER A 47 -7.80 -10.19 5.54
C SER A 47 -6.98 -11.24 4.81
#